data_AF-A0AA38C6Z6-F1
#
_entry.id   AF-A0AA38C6Z6-F1
#
_cell.length_a   1.000
_cell.length_b   1.000
_cell.length_c   1.000
_cell.angle_alpha   90.00
_cell.angle_beta   90.00
_cell.angle_gamma   90.00
#
_symmetry.space_group_name_H-M   'P 1'
#
loop_
_entity.id
_entity.type
_entity.pdbx_description
1 polymer ?
#
loop_
_entity_poly.entity_id
_entity_poly.type
_entity_poly.pdbx_seq_one_letter_code
_entity_poly.pdbx_strand_id
1 'polypeptide(L)'
;RTSSATPPNNTRTLNDTKAKVVPFNSSIQLVLQGTSIVGPESYPLHLHGYNFFIVGQGVGNYNATTDPSNVNLVDPPERNTIGVPKGGWVSLRFRADNP
;
A
#
# COMPACT_ATOMS: atom_id res chain seq x y z
N ARG A 1 11.07 -11.82 13.45
CA ARG A 1 11.16 -13.07 12.65
C ARG A 1 10.84 -12.71 11.20
N THR A 2 11.84 -12.77 10.33
CA THR A 2 11.74 -12.43 8.90
C THR A 2 11.16 -13.59 8.12
N SER A 3 9.85 -13.64 7.92
CA SER A 3 9.28 -14.53 6.90
C SER A 3 9.33 -13.80 5.55
N SER A 4 10.49 -13.75 4.89
CA SER A 4 10.47 -13.55 3.45
C SER A 4 9.79 -14.79 2.88
N ALA A 5 8.50 -14.70 2.58
CA ALA A 5 7.83 -15.76 1.84
C ALA A 5 8.65 -16.02 0.57
N THR A 6 9.02 -17.29 0.33
CA THR A 6 9.73 -17.66 -0.89
C THR A 6 8.91 -17.17 -2.08
N PRO A 7 9.49 -16.41 -3.03
CA PRO A 7 8.76 -15.98 -4.21
C PRO A 7 8.10 -17.17 -4.92
N PRO A 8 6.91 -16.98 -5.51
CA PRO A 8 6.24 -18.06 -6.21
C PRO A 8 7.11 -18.57 -7.35
N ASN A 9 7.11 -19.90 -7.53
CA ASN A 9 7.88 -20.56 -8.59
C ASN A 9 7.36 -20.20 -10.01
N ASN A 10 6.15 -19.65 -10.10
CA ASN A 10 5.57 -19.13 -11.32
C ASN A 10 5.32 -17.62 -11.17
N THR A 11 6.00 -16.82 -11.99
CA THR A 11 5.89 -15.35 -12.01
C THR A 11 4.91 -14.84 -13.08
N ARG A 12 4.23 -15.74 -13.80
CA ARG A 12 3.19 -15.34 -14.77
C ARG A 12 2.02 -14.70 -14.06
N THR A 13 1.65 -13.50 -14.51
CA THR A 13 0.43 -12.82 -14.05
C THR A 13 -0.81 -13.50 -14.63
N LEU A 14 -1.90 -13.44 -13.89
CA LEU A 14 -3.24 -13.70 -14.42
C LEU A 14 -3.82 -12.37 -14.92
N ASN A 15 -4.47 -12.38 -16.08
CA ASN A 15 -5.16 -11.22 -16.62
C ASN A 15 -6.64 -11.31 -16.26
N ASP A 16 -7.17 -10.30 -15.57
CA ASP A 16 -8.58 -10.22 -15.15
C ASP A 16 -8.99 -8.75 -14.94
N THR A 17 -10.29 -8.45 -14.96
CA THR A 17 -10.86 -7.12 -14.72
C THR A 17 -11.65 -7.14 -13.41
N LYS A 18 -11.03 -6.66 -12.33
CA LYS A 18 -11.65 -6.59 -10.99
C LYS A 18 -11.73 -5.16 -10.49
N ALA A 19 -12.85 -4.84 -9.84
CA ALA A 19 -13.04 -3.57 -9.14
C ALA A 19 -13.35 -3.82 -7.66
N LYS A 20 -12.94 -2.88 -6.82
CA LYS A 20 -13.33 -2.82 -5.41
C LYS A 20 -14.35 -1.71 -5.23
N VAL A 21 -15.62 -2.08 -5.08
CA VAL A 21 -16.68 -1.14 -4.71
C VAL A 21 -16.61 -0.87 -3.21
N VAL A 22 -16.65 0.40 -2.82
CA VAL A 22 -16.69 0.85 -1.43
C VAL A 22 -17.86 1.82 -1.24
N PRO A 23 -18.50 1.85 -0.05
CA PRO A 23 -19.54 2.85 0.22
C PRO A 23 -18.98 4.28 0.16
N PHE A 24 -19.78 5.20 -0.35
CA PHE A 24 -19.49 6.63 -0.26
C PHE A 24 -19.17 7.04 1.18
N ASN A 25 -18.24 7.96 1.35
CA ASN A 25 -17.79 8.54 2.62
C ASN A 25 -16.99 7.58 3.53
N SER A 26 -16.63 6.39 3.06
CA SER A 26 -15.83 5.42 3.82
C SER A 26 -14.43 5.95 4.10
N SER A 27 -13.96 5.80 5.35
CA SER A 27 -12.56 6.01 5.69
C SER A 27 -11.76 4.77 5.32
N ILE A 28 -10.85 4.90 4.35
CA ILE A 28 -10.06 3.79 3.83
C ILE A 28 -8.63 3.89 4.35
N GLN A 29 -8.09 2.78 4.86
CA GLN A 29 -6.66 2.57 4.99
C GLN A 29 -6.22 1.53 3.96
N LEU A 30 -5.33 1.92 3.06
CA LEU A 30 -4.76 1.06 2.02
C LEU A 30 -3.29 0.82 2.32
N VAL A 31 -2.90 -0.45 2.51
CA VAL A 31 -1.50 -0.84 2.67
C VAL A 31 -1.01 -1.47 1.37
N LEU A 32 0.05 -0.90 0.82
CA LEU A 32 0.71 -1.42 -0.37
C LEU A 32 2.01 -2.11 0.04
N GLN A 33 2.17 -3.36 -0.35
CA GLN A 33 3.35 -4.18 -0.06
C GLN A 33 4.18 -4.37 -1.33
N GLY A 34 5.41 -3.87 -1.32
CA GLY A 34 6.42 -4.23 -2.30
C GLY A 34 6.87 -5.67 -2.06
N THR A 35 6.82 -6.49 -3.11
CA THR A 35 7.27 -7.89 -3.06
C THR A 35 8.66 -8.03 -3.68
N SER A 36 9.28 -9.21 -3.52
CA SER A 36 10.56 -9.57 -4.13
C SER A 36 10.40 -10.54 -5.31
N ILE A 37 9.20 -10.65 -5.88
CA ILE A 37 8.93 -11.48 -7.05
C ILE A 37 9.72 -10.90 -8.24
N VAL A 38 10.57 -11.71 -8.88
CA VAL A 38 11.57 -11.31 -9.90
C VAL A 38 12.69 -10.40 -9.37
N GLY A 39 12.39 -9.46 -8.49
CA GLY A 39 13.37 -8.63 -7.80
C GLY A 39 12.69 -7.50 -7.02
N PRO A 40 13.26 -7.07 -5.89
CA PRO A 40 12.70 -5.94 -5.16
C PRO A 40 12.99 -4.63 -5.90
N GLU A 41 11.95 -3.86 -6.20
CA GLU A 41 12.00 -2.54 -6.86
C GLU A 41 11.06 -1.55 -6.17
N SER A 42 11.21 -0.25 -6.47
CA SER A 42 10.24 0.76 -6.05
C SER A 42 9.25 1.03 -7.16
N TYR A 43 7.96 1.03 -6.83
CA TYR A 43 6.88 1.21 -7.81
C TYR A 43 6.04 2.43 -7.47
N PRO A 44 5.89 3.40 -8.39
CA PRO A 44 4.99 4.54 -8.17
C PRO A 44 3.53 4.09 -8.30
N LEU A 45 2.73 4.34 -7.26
CA LEU A 45 1.29 4.20 -7.31
C LEU A 45 0.65 5.58 -7.34
N HIS A 46 -0.26 5.79 -8.30
CA HIS A 46 -1.11 6.96 -8.43
C HIS A 46 -2.58 6.56 -8.22
N LEU A 47 -3.33 7.34 -7.45
CA LEU A 47 -4.76 7.12 -7.23
C LEU A 47 -5.56 8.27 -7.89
N HIS A 48 -6.35 7.93 -8.90
CA HIS A 48 -7.20 8.90 -9.57
C HIS A 48 -8.33 9.37 -8.63
N GLY A 49 -8.70 10.64 -8.74
CA GLY A 49 -9.83 11.23 -8.02
C GLY A 49 -9.59 11.54 -6.54
N TYR A 50 -8.42 11.21 -6.00
CA TYR A 50 -8.09 11.39 -4.58
C TYR A 50 -6.65 11.84 -4.38
N ASN A 51 -6.46 12.76 -3.43
CA ASN A 51 -5.24 12.78 -2.64
C ASN A 51 -5.40 11.81 -1.46
N PHE A 52 -4.27 11.42 -0.87
CA PHE A 52 -4.20 10.56 0.30
C PHE A 52 -3.10 11.03 1.25
N PHE A 53 -3.28 10.71 2.53
CA PHE A 53 -2.27 10.91 3.57
C PHE A 53 -1.38 9.68 3.67
N ILE A 54 -0.06 9.87 3.60
CA ILE A 54 0.91 8.81 3.83
C ILE A 54 1.15 8.72 5.34
N VAL A 55 0.49 7.76 6.00
CA VAL A 55 0.52 7.65 7.46
C VAL A 55 1.66 6.76 7.97
N GLY A 56 2.26 5.93 7.12
CA GLY A 56 3.42 5.13 7.53
C GLY A 56 4.10 4.45 6.37
N GLN A 57 5.36 4.11 6.56
CA GLN A 57 6.15 3.33 5.62
C GLN A 57 7.19 2.51 6.38
N GLY A 58 7.62 1.39 5.81
CA GLY A 58 8.61 0.53 6.44
C GLY A 58 9.32 -0.37 5.44
N VAL A 59 10.36 -1.05 5.92
CA VAL A 59 11.09 -2.06 5.17
C VAL A 59 10.62 -3.45 5.61
N GLY A 60 10.62 -4.41 4.69
CA GLY A 60 10.14 -5.75 4.93
C GLY A 60 8.62 -5.85 4.77
N ASN A 61 8.03 -6.85 5.42
CA ASN A 61 6.60 -7.09 5.35
C ASN A 61 5.86 -6.25 6.39
N TYR A 62 4.76 -5.64 5.98
CA TYR A 62 3.83 -5.00 6.91
C TYR A 62 3.32 -6.00 7.94
N ASN A 63 3.42 -5.62 9.21
CA ASN A 63 2.90 -6.37 10.35
C ASN A 63 1.63 -5.68 10.87
N ALA A 64 0.48 -6.28 10.56
CA ALA A 64 -0.82 -5.75 10.96
C ALA A 64 -1.06 -5.68 12.48
N THR A 65 -0.20 -6.29 13.30
CA THR A 65 -0.27 -6.20 14.77
C THR A 65 0.58 -5.07 15.32
N THR A 66 1.77 -4.82 14.77
CA THR A 66 2.75 -3.89 15.35
C THR A 66 2.88 -2.57 14.61
N ASP A 67 2.68 -2.57 13.29
CA ASP A 67 2.87 -1.36 12.49
C ASP A 67 1.74 -0.33 12.64
N PRO A 68 0.46 -0.69 12.89
CA PRO A 68 -0.59 0.30 13.13
C PRO A 68 -0.35 1.22 14.32
N SER A 69 0.47 0.83 15.31
CA SER A 69 0.79 1.70 16.46
C SER A 69 1.87 2.74 16.15
N ASN A 70 2.56 2.62 15.02
CA ASN A 70 3.73 3.44 14.67
C ASN A 70 3.47 4.40 13.48
N VAL A 71 2.20 4.66 13.16
CA VAL A 71 1.81 5.55 12.06
C VAL A 71 1.71 7.02 12.51
N ASN A 72 2.05 7.95 11.63
CA ASN A 72 1.82 9.39 11.83
C ASN A 72 0.34 9.74 11.56
N LEU A 73 -0.37 10.12 12.63
CA LEU A 73 -1.76 10.59 12.56
C LEU A 73 -1.91 12.08 12.94
N VAL A 74 -0.81 12.80 13.09
CA VAL A 74 -0.81 14.21 13.50
C VAL A 74 -0.67 15.11 12.27
N ASP A 75 0.37 14.90 11.48
CA ASP A 75 0.71 15.74 10.32
C ASP A 75 1.26 14.93 9.12
N PRO A 76 0.57 13.85 8.68
CA PRO A 76 1.03 13.06 7.56
C PRO A 76 1.02 13.87 6.26
N PRO A 77 2.01 13.69 5.36
CA PRO A 77 2.03 14.39 4.08
C PRO A 77 0.89 13.90 3.18
N GLU A 78 0.22 14.85 2.53
CA GLU A 78 -0.83 14.61 1.55
C GLU A 78 -0.26 14.60 0.12
N ARG A 79 -0.54 13.55 -0.66
CA ARG A 79 -0.05 13.34 -2.03
C ARG A 79 -1.09 12.58 -2.87
N ASN A 80 -0.92 12.57 -4.20
CA ASN A 80 -1.70 11.70 -5.11
C ASN A 80 -0.87 10.56 -5.72
N THR A 81 0.46 10.60 -5.53
CA THR A 81 1.41 9.61 -6.03
C THR A 81 2.44 9.30 -4.95
N ILE A 82 2.80 8.03 -4.81
CA ILE A 82 3.84 7.59 -3.88
C ILE A 82 4.60 6.40 -4.43
N GLY A 83 5.93 6.40 -4.27
CA GLY A 83 6.75 5.22 -4.51
C GLY A 83 6.61 4.24 -3.35
N VAL A 84 6.14 3.02 -3.62
CA VAL A 84 6.21 1.94 -2.64
C VAL A 84 7.69 1.59 -2.42
N PRO A 85 8.20 1.55 -1.17
CA PRO A 85 9.61 1.26 -0.93
C PRO A 85 10.02 -0.12 -1.44
N LYS A 86 11.26 -0.22 -1.93
CA LYS A 86 11.87 -1.48 -2.39
C LYS A 86 11.83 -2.54 -1.28
N GLY A 87 11.08 -3.62 -1.50
CA GLY A 87 10.90 -4.68 -0.51
C GLY A 87 10.31 -4.19 0.82
N GLY A 88 9.54 -3.11 0.79
CA GLY A 88 8.92 -2.50 1.95
C GLY A 88 7.42 -2.29 1.77
N TRP A 89 6.83 -1.45 2.59
CA TRP A 89 5.41 -1.15 2.56
C TRP A 89 5.13 0.33 2.77
N VAL A 90 3.95 0.77 2.35
CA VAL A 90 3.40 2.09 2.65
C VAL A 90 1.93 1.95 3.05
N SER A 91 1.50 2.70 4.06
CA SER A 91 0.13 2.78 4.56
C SER A 91 -0.43 4.16 4.24
N LEU A 92 -1.54 4.18 3.49
CA LEU A 92 -2.21 5.38 2.99
C LEU A 92 -3.59 5.49 3.64
N ARG A 93 -4.04 6.70 3.93
CA ARG A 93 -5.41 6.96 4.35
C ARG A 93 -6.06 8.03 3.49
N PHE A 94 -7.31 7.80 3.09
CA PHE A 94 -8.13 8.77 2.39
C PHE A 94 -9.61 8.48 2.68
N ARG A 95 -10.46 9.46 2.37
CA ARG A 95 -11.91 9.29 2.43
C ARG A 95 -12.43 9.03 1.03
N ALA A 96 -13.29 8.03 0.86
CA ALA A 96 -13.91 7.71 -0.42
C ALA A 96 -15.16 8.59 -0.65
N ASP A 97 -14.96 9.89 -0.84
CA ASP A 97 -16.02 10.92 -0.94
C ASP A 97 -16.13 11.57 -2.34
N ASN A 98 -15.54 10.96 -3.37
CA ASN A 98 -15.65 11.36 -4.76
C ASN A 98 -16.32 10.23 -5.59
N PRO A 99 -17.63 10.33 -5.90
CA PRO A 99 -18.39 9.31 -6.61
C PRO A 99 -18.13 9.28 -8.12
#